data_AF-A0A822D779-F1
#
_entry.id   AF-A0A822D779-F1
#
_cell.length_a   1.000
_cell.length_b   1.000
_cell.length_c   1.000
_cell.angle_alpha   90.00
_cell.angle_beta   90.00
_cell.angle_gamma   90.00
#
_symmetry.space_group_name_H-M   'P 1'
#
loop_
_entity.id
_entity.type
_entity.pdbx_description
1 polymer ?
#
loop_
_entity_poly.entity_id
_entity_poly.type
_entity_poly.pdbx_seq_one_letter_code
_entity_poly.pdbx_strand_id
1 'polypeptide(L)'
;RYSSNKSLYNESNFEENDAGLSELAFVLNFNVNITCKEVRGLKSIPTNRIVYCTMEVEGGEKYRTEHAEAGKSVWESLAEFPTNQILPIIKVKLFMENPGLLSLDENKLGKLSLQIDPTFNKTNWWIDMIKSKYTSNEQLKVKLDVRMEKPQNLKMCGWCYARGRIMTKTNDFQVSQYCFATCSYRERKSEPTEMMPLEGYIVDYAEPDNGKEIK
;
A
#
# COMPACT_ATOMS: atom_id res chain seq x y z
N ARG A 1 38.28 23.46 -53.93
CA ARG A 1 39.29 23.32 -52.85
C ARG A 1 38.61 23.58 -51.53
N TYR A 2 38.99 22.82 -50.51
CA TYR A 2 38.46 22.70 -49.15
C TYR A 2 37.13 21.98 -49.02
N SER A 3 36.91 21.05 -48.09
CA SER A 3 37.72 19.98 -47.51
C SER A 3 36.74 19.27 -46.58
N SER A 4 36.58 17.97 -46.76
CA SER A 4 35.78 17.10 -45.92
C SER A 4 36.22 17.15 -44.46
N ASN A 5 35.27 17.25 -43.52
CA ASN A 5 35.44 16.69 -42.18
C ASN A 5 34.20 15.86 -41.86
N LYS A 6 34.36 14.56 -42.09
CA LYS A 6 33.51 13.47 -41.64
C LYS A 6 34.04 13.12 -40.26
N SER A 7 33.25 13.29 -39.20
CA SER A 7 33.60 12.80 -37.87
C SER A 7 32.45 11.96 -37.30
N LEU A 8 32.58 10.67 -37.59
CA LEU A 8 32.22 9.51 -36.77
C LEU A 8 30.92 9.61 -35.96
N TYR A 9 29.86 9.06 -36.55
CA TYR A 9 28.94 8.21 -35.80
C TYR A 9 29.77 7.10 -35.16
N ASN A 10 30.10 7.23 -33.87
CA ASN A 10 30.43 6.07 -33.06
C ASN A 10 29.10 5.40 -32.74
N GLU A 11 28.70 4.47 -33.61
CA GLU A 11 28.04 3.23 -33.19
C GLU A 11 29.02 2.50 -32.25
N SER A 12 29.10 2.96 -31.00
CA SER A 12 29.57 2.10 -29.93
C SER A 12 28.42 1.16 -29.64
N ASN A 13 28.53 -0.04 -30.24
CA ASN A 13 27.86 -1.26 -29.82
C ASN A 13 27.67 -1.23 -28.30
N PHE A 14 26.44 -0.93 -27.86
CA PHE A 14 25.97 -1.49 -26.60
C PHE A 14 25.78 -2.95 -26.92
N GLU A 15 26.85 -3.72 -26.75
CA GLU A 15 26.74 -5.16 -26.64
C GLU A 15 25.60 -5.44 -25.68
N GLU A 16 24.65 -6.22 -26.18
CA GLU A 16 23.62 -6.90 -25.43
C GLU A 16 24.30 -7.71 -24.32
N ASN A 17 24.69 -7.04 -23.24
CA ASN A 17 24.90 -7.71 -21.98
C ASN A 17 23.52 -7.82 -21.34
N ASP A 18 22.67 -8.62 -22.00
CA ASP A 18 21.44 -9.15 -21.45
C ASP A 18 21.82 -10.21 -20.41
N ALA A 19 22.56 -9.78 -19.39
CA ALA A 19 22.51 -10.43 -18.09
C ALA A 19 21.16 -10.05 -17.50
N GLY A 20 20.09 -10.63 -18.06
CA GLY A 20 18.71 -10.36 -17.69
C GLY A 20 18.58 -10.45 -16.18
N LEU A 21 18.59 -9.29 -15.52
CA LEU A 21 18.25 -9.20 -14.12
C LEU A 21 16.83 -9.74 -14.02
N SER A 22 16.66 -10.90 -13.41
CA SER A 22 15.36 -11.54 -13.43
C SER A 22 14.35 -10.59 -12.78
N GLU A 23 13.19 -10.41 -13.40
CA GLU A 23 12.12 -9.53 -12.91
C GLU A 23 11.75 -9.84 -11.44
N LEU A 24 12.02 -11.07 -11.00
CA LEU A 24 11.88 -11.55 -9.62
C LEU A 24 12.80 -10.84 -8.61
N ALA A 25 13.98 -10.35 -9.03
CA ALA A 25 14.88 -9.59 -8.16
C ALA A 25 14.26 -8.27 -7.66
N PHE A 26 13.20 -7.82 -8.32
CA PHE A 26 12.53 -6.55 -8.05
C PHE A 26 11.15 -6.70 -7.39
N VAL A 27 10.74 -7.92 -7.03
CA VAL A 27 9.52 -8.13 -6.25
C VAL A 27 9.72 -7.58 -4.83
N LEU A 28 8.82 -6.69 -4.42
CA LEU A 28 8.79 -6.11 -3.09
C LEU A 28 7.83 -6.92 -2.21
N ASN A 29 8.27 -7.29 -1.02
CA ASN A 29 7.44 -7.98 -0.04
C ASN A 29 7.19 -7.06 1.14
N PHE A 30 5.94 -6.69 1.35
CA PHE A 30 5.49 -5.81 2.41
C PHE A 30 4.76 -6.62 3.48
N ASN A 31 4.71 -6.06 4.69
CA ASN A 31 3.81 -6.52 5.73
C ASN A 31 2.87 -5.37 6.10
N VAL A 32 1.55 -5.61 6.03
CA VAL A 32 0.53 -4.64 6.43
C VAL A 32 -0.02 -5.05 7.79
N ASN A 33 0.21 -4.18 8.78
CA ASN A 33 -0.24 -4.36 10.15
C ASN A 33 -1.48 -3.51 10.38
N ILE A 34 -2.59 -4.15 10.78
CA ILE A 34 -3.87 -3.50 11.07
C ILE A 34 -4.28 -3.89 12.49
N THR A 35 -4.39 -2.92 13.37
CA THR A 35 -4.94 -3.11 14.72
C THR A 35 -6.34 -2.50 14.78
N CYS A 36 -7.35 -3.34 15.03
CA CYS A 36 -8.70 -2.86 15.27
C CYS A 36 -8.91 -2.59 16.76
N LYS A 37 -9.16 -1.32 17.12
CA LYS A 37 -9.23 -0.88 18.52
C LYS A 37 -10.63 -0.69 19.05
N GLU A 38 -11.43 0.12 18.37
CA GLU A 38 -12.73 0.51 18.92
C GLU A 38 -13.70 0.85 17.80
N VAL A 39 -14.99 0.59 18.01
CA VAL A 39 -16.05 1.07 17.13
C VAL A 39 -17.01 1.97 17.91
N ARG A 40 -17.52 3.01 17.24
CA ARG A 40 -18.53 3.94 17.77
C ARG A 40 -19.68 4.10 16.79
N GLY A 41 -20.84 4.47 17.33
CA GLY A 41 -22.06 4.67 16.53
C GLY A 41 -22.95 3.43 16.43
N LEU A 42 -22.92 2.56 17.45
CA LEU A 42 -23.76 1.35 17.55
C LEU A 42 -25.03 1.54 18.38
N LYS A 43 -25.48 2.78 18.64
CA LYS A 43 -26.63 3.03 19.54
C LYS A 43 -27.95 2.42 19.07
N SER A 44 -28.08 2.14 17.77
CA SER A 44 -29.26 1.47 17.21
C SER A 44 -29.30 -0.04 17.48
N ILE A 45 -28.23 -0.59 18.04
CA ILE A 45 -28.08 -2.02 18.31
C ILE A 45 -28.21 -2.25 19.82
N PRO A 46 -28.95 -3.27 20.27
CA PRO A 46 -29.00 -3.61 21.69
C PRO A 46 -27.59 -3.86 22.25
N THR A 47 -27.28 -3.29 23.40
CA THR A 47 -25.92 -3.26 23.97
C THR A 47 -25.33 -4.65 24.23
N ASN A 48 -26.18 -5.64 24.50
CA ASN A 48 -25.81 -7.03 24.76
C ASN A 48 -25.57 -7.88 23.49
N ARG A 49 -25.75 -7.31 22.29
CA ARG A 49 -25.45 -8.02 21.05
C ARG A 49 -23.95 -8.12 20.87
N ILE A 50 -23.52 -9.26 20.33
CA ILE A 50 -22.12 -9.51 20.05
C ILE A 50 -21.78 -8.97 18.65
N VAL A 51 -20.67 -8.27 18.56
CA VAL A 51 -20.11 -7.70 17.34
C VAL A 51 -18.64 -8.11 17.20
N TYR A 52 -18.17 -8.12 15.96
CA TYR A 52 -16.77 -8.38 15.63
C TYR A 52 -16.42 -7.73 14.29
N CYS A 53 -15.13 -7.48 14.07
CA CYS A 53 -14.60 -6.98 12.81
C CYS A 53 -13.89 -8.09 12.04
N THR A 54 -13.92 -7.99 10.70
CA THR A 54 -13.01 -8.72 9.83
C THR A 54 -12.12 -7.76 9.08
N MET A 55 -10.85 -8.11 8.95
CA MET A 55 -9.84 -7.35 8.21
C MET A 55 -9.31 -8.23 7.07
N GLU A 56 -9.19 -7.68 5.88
CA GLU A 56 -8.61 -8.35 4.71
C GLU A 56 -7.76 -7.37 3.92
N VAL A 57 -6.68 -7.88 3.31
CA VAL A 57 -5.81 -7.14 2.39
C VAL A 57 -5.90 -7.82 1.04
N GLU A 58 -6.18 -7.05 -0.02
CA GLU A 58 -6.21 -7.53 -1.41
C GLU A 58 -7.17 -8.70 -1.69
N GLY A 59 -8.17 -8.92 -0.82
CA GLY A 59 -9.09 -10.06 -0.95
C GLY A 59 -8.46 -11.41 -0.59
N GLY A 60 -7.31 -11.40 0.10
CA GLY A 60 -6.68 -12.59 0.67
C GLY A 60 -7.40 -13.10 1.92
N GLU A 61 -6.64 -13.76 2.80
CA GLU A 61 -7.17 -14.32 4.04
C GLU A 61 -7.77 -13.23 4.94
N LYS A 62 -8.90 -13.55 5.58
CA LYS A 62 -9.58 -12.64 6.50
C LYS A 62 -9.13 -12.93 7.93
N TYR A 63 -8.64 -11.91 8.61
CA TYR A 63 -8.51 -11.95 10.06
C TYR A 63 -9.83 -11.55 10.71
N ARG A 64 -10.25 -12.26 11.76
CA ARG A 64 -11.44 -11.92 12.55
C ARG A 64 -11.01 -11.54 13.96
N THR A 65 -11.52 -10.41 14.46
CA THR A 65 -11.30 -10.01 15.85
C THR A 65 -12.03 -10.93 16.83
N GLU A 66 -11.70 -10.81 18.11
CA GLU A 66 -12.51 -11.40 19.17
C GLU A 66 -13.94 -10.82 19.19
N HIS A 67 -14.81 -11.49 19.94
CA HIS A 67 -16.18 -11.06 20.15
C HIS A 67 -16.22 -9.95 21.22
N ALA A 68 -16.98 -8.89 20.96
CA ALA A 68 -17.25 -7.85 21.94
C ALA A 68 -18.73 -7.49 21.97
N GLU A 69 -19.20 -6.99 23.10
CA GLU A 69 -20.56 -6.45 23.22
C GLU A 69 -20.68 -5.12 22.48
N ALA A 70 -21.80 -4.88 21.81
CA ALA A 70 -22.05 -3.63 21.09
C ALA A 70 -21.96 -2.39 21.99
N GLY A 71 -22.35 -2.53 23.27
CA GLY A 71 -22.24 -1.47 24.28
C GLY A 71 -20.80 -1.13 24.69
N LYS A 72 -19.85 -2.05 24.49
CA LYS A 72 -18.43 -1.89 24.80
C LYS A 72 -17.58 -2.56 23.70
N SER A 73 -17.69 -2.02 22.49
CA SER A 73 -17.03 -2.54 21.28
C SER A 73 -15.57 -2.07 21.21
N VAL A 74 -14.78 -2.57 22.16
CA VAL A 74 -13.34 -2.34 22.25
C VAL A 74 -12.62 -3.68 22.05
N TRP A 75 -11.63 -3.65 21.17
CA TRP A 75 -10.69 -4.72 20.87
C TRP A 75 -9.27 -4.14 20.92
N GLU A 76 -8.25 -4.98 20.84
CA GLU A 76 -6.88 -4.56 20.54
C GLU A 76 -6.24 -5.63 19.64
N SER A 77 -7.04 -6.16 18.71
CA SER A 77 -6.63 -7.29 17.87
C SER A 77 -5.75 -6.79 16.71
N LEU A 78 -4.49 -7.23 16.71
CA LEU A 78 -3.53 -7.02 15.65
C LEU A 78 -3.65 -8.13 14.60
N ALA A 79 -3.72 -7.72 13.34
CA ALA A 79 -3.63 -8.59 12.18
C ALA A 79 -2.47 -8.17 11.29
N GLU A 80 -1.67 -9.14 10.87
CA GLU A 80 -0.52 -8.96 9.98
C GLU A 80 -0.82 -9.63 8.65
N PHE A 81 -0.61 -8.92 7.55
CA PHE A 81 -0.92 -9.39 6.21
C PHE A 81 0.31 -9.20 5.30
N PRO A 82 1.00 -10.30 4.93
CA PRO A 82 2.03 -10.23 3.92
C PRO A 82 1.40 -9.90 2.56
N THR A 83 2.01 -8.99 1.81
CA THR A 83 1.56 -8.61 0.47
C THR A 83 2.72 -8.23 -0.42
N ASN A 84 2.62 -8.50 -1.71
CA ASN A 84 3.55 -8.02 -2.73
C ASN A 84 2.99 -6.82 -3.52
N GLN A 85 1.81 -6.33 -3.12
CA GLN A 85 1.17 -5.17 -3.75
C GLN A 85 1.69 -3.89 -3.11
N ILE A 86 2.10 -2.93 -3.94
CA ILE A 86 2.66 -1.65 -3.48
C ILE A 86 1.58 -0.69 -3.02
N LEU A 87 0.42 -0.74 -3.67
CA LEU A 87 -0.75 0.04 -3.31
C LEU A 87 -1.91 -0.88 -2.90
N PRO A 88 -1.77 -1.64 -1.78
CA PRO A 88 -2.79 -2.60 -1.39
C PRO A 88 -4.05 -1.87 -0.90
N ILE A 89 -5.19 -2.49 -1.15
CA ILE A 89 -6.49 -2.13 -0.63
C ILE A 89 -6.76 -2.97 0.61
N ILE A 90 -6.85 -2.28 1.74
CA ILE A 90 -7.33 -2.85 2.99
C ILE A 90 -8.85 -2.72 3.06
N LYS A 91 -9.51 -3.73 3.62
CA LYS A 91 -10.93 -3.69 3.90
C LYS A 91 -11.19 -4.12 5.33
N VAL A 92 -11.98 -3.31 6.04
CA VAL A 92 -12.44 -3.61 7.39
C VAL A 92 -13.96 -3.65 7.35
N LYS A 93 -14.55 -4.75 7.81
CA LYS A 93 -16.01 -4.95 7.83
C LYS A 93 -16.44 -5.25 9.26
N LEU A 94 -17.52 -4.60 9.69
CA LEU A 94 -18.11 -4.81 11.00
C LEU A 94 -19.36 -5.68 10.87
N PHE A 95 -19.46 -6.69 11.72
CA PHE A 95 -20.59 -7.62 11.75
C PHE A 95 -21.21 -7.70 13.14
N MET A 96 -22.49 -8.03 13.16
CA MET A 96 -23.18 -8.51 14.35
C MET A 96 -23.28 -10.04 14.28
N GLU A 97 -23.08 -10.70 15.41
CA GLU A 97 -23.37 -12.13 15.51
C GLU A 97 -24.86 -12.34 15.72
N ASN A 98 -25.44 -13.20 14.89
CA ASN A 98 -26.86 -13.53 14.97
C ASN A 98 -27.00 -15.06 15.00
N PRO A 99 -27.34 -15.66 16.15
CA PRO A 99 -27.27 -17.11 16.34
C PRO A 99 -28.25 -17.92 15.46
N GLY A 100 -29.16 -17.26 14.74
CA GLY A 100 -30.16 -17.90 13.88
C GLY A 100 -29.90 -17.79 12.37
N LEU A 101 -28.80 -17.18 11.92
CA LEU A 101 -28.57 -16.93 10.49
C LEU A 101 -27.23 -17.52 10.02
N LEU A 102 -27.28 -18.29 8.92
CA LEU A 102 -26.12 -18.98 8.36
C LEU A 102 -25.22 -18.08 7.49
N SER A 103 -25.68 -16.89 7.07
CA SER A 103 -24.95 -16.00 6.17
C SER A 103 -24.32 -14.82 6.92
N LEU A 104 -23.00 -14.64 6.76
CA LEU A 104 -22.25 -13.52 7.35
C LEU A 104 -22.63 -12.18 6.72
N ASP A 105 -23.01 -12.18 5.44
CA ASP A 105 -23.26 -10.94 4.68
C ASP A 105 -24.54 -10.21 5.07
N GLU A 106 -25.54 -10.92 5.60
CA GLU A 106 -26.80 -10.34 6.08
C GLU A 106 -26.68 -9.62 7.42
N ASN A 107 -25.59 -9.85 8.17
CA ASN A 107 -25.34 -9.23 9.47
C ASN A 107 -24.27 -8.12 9.43
N LYS A 108 -23.87 -7.67 8.24
CA LYS A 108 -22.87 -6.60 8.07
C LYS A 108 -23.47 -5.25 8.45
N LEU A 109 -22.82 -4.56 9.37
CA LEU A 109 -23.23 -3.24 9.88
C LEU A 109 -22.55 -2.08 9.14
N GLY A 110 -21.31 -2.30 8.71
CA GLY A 110 -20.52 -1.30 8.00
C GLY A 110 -19.30 -1.89 7.32
N LYS A 111 -18.76 -1.13 6.37
CA LYS A 111 -17.53 -1.46 5.65
C LYS A 111 -16.64 -0.23 5.48
N LEU A 112 -15.34 -0.45 5.52
CA LEU A 112 -14.29 0.46 5.14
C LEU A 112 -13.48 -0.22 4.03
N SER A 113 -13.11 0.53 3.00
CA SER A 113 -12.18 0.10 1.96
C SER A 113 -11.25 1.27 1.68
N LEU A 114 -9.94 1.07 1.81
CA LEU A 114 -8.94 2.11 1.68
C LEU A 114 -7.73 1.55 0.94
N GLN A 115 -7.21 2.30 -0.01
CA GLN A 115 -5.91 2.03 -0.64
C GLN A 115 -4.83 2.72 0.20
N ILE A 116 -3.79 1.97 0.56
CA ILE A 116 -2.64 2.47 1.32
C ILE A 116 -1.37 2.38 0.46
N ASP A 117 -0.30 3.01 0.91
CA ASP A 117 1.02 3.00 0.27
C ASP A 117 2.12 2.70 1.31
N PRO A 118 3.39 2.46 0.91
CA PRO A 118 4.45 2.07 1.84
C PRO A 118 4.83 3.15 2.88
N THR A 119 4.35 4.39 2.72
CA THR A 119 4.52 5.47 3.71
C THR A 119 3.34 5.56 4.69
N PHE A 120 2.29 4.75 4.49
CA PHE A 120 1.08 4.78 5.29
C PHE A 120 1.36 4.32 6.72
N ASN A 121 1.27 5.26 7.66
CA ASN A 121 1.42 5.03 9.09
C ASN A 121 0.44 5.91 9.87
N LYS A 122 -0.67 5.32 10.31
CA LYS A 122 -1.70 6.00 11.10
C LYS A 122 -1.91 5.25 12.41
N THR A 123 -1.94 5.98 13.51
CA THR A 123 -2.16 5.44 14.86
C THR A 123 -3.34 6.15 15.51
N ASN A 124 -4.13 5.41 16.29
CA ASN A 124 -5.35 5.86 16.95
C ASN A 124 -6.30 6.60 16.00
N TRP A 125 -6.36 6.15 14.75
CA TRP A 125 -7.01 6.87 13.67
C TRP A 125 -8.49 6.52 13.58
N TRP A 126 -9.34 7.51 13.81
CA TRP A 126 -10.77 7.41 13.61
C TRP A 126 -11.14 7.63 12.14
N ILE A 127 -11.87 6.68 11.57
CA ILE A 127 -12.37 6.75 10.21
C ILE A 127 -13.84 6.33 10.14
N ASP A 128 -14.61 7.02 9.30
CA ASP A 128 -16.00 6.71 9.03
C ASP A 128 -16.13 5.41 8.23
N MET A 129 -17.04 4.53 8.66
CA MET A 129 -17.43 3.35 7.91
C MET A 129 -18.68 3.65 7.07
N ILE A 130 -18.70 3.10 5.86
CA ILE A 130 -19.88 3.11 5.02
C ILE A 130 -20.89 2.13 5.64
N LYS A 131 -22.00 2.68 6.13
CA LYS A 131 -23.09 1.91 6.76
C LYS A 131 -23.74 0.95 5.77
N SER A 132 -24.18 -0.20 6.29
CA SER A 132 -25.09 -1.10 5.59
C SER A 132 -26.54 -0.60 5.71
N LYS A 133 -27.46 -1.14 4.90
CA LYS A 133 -28.83 -0.62 4.67
C LYS A 133 -29.74 -0.48 5.93
N TYR A 134 -29.29 -0.89 7.11
CA TYR A 134 -30.09 -0.98 8.35
C TYR A 134 -29.53 -0.21 9.56
N THR A 135 -28.46 0.56 9.40
CA THR A 135 -27.85 1.31 10.51
C THR A 135 -28.45 2.72 10.60
N SER A 136 -28.76 3.22 11.80
CA SER A 136 -29.40 4.52 12.06
C SER A 136 -28.68 5.72 11.46
N ASN A 137 -29.23 6.93 11.60
CA ASN A 137 -28.66 8.16 11.03
C ASN A 137 -27.32 8.60 11.65
N GLU A 138 -26.88 7.98 12.75
CA GLU A 138 -25.58 8.28 13.37
C GLU A 138 -24.39 7.84 12.49
N GLN A 139 -23.25 8.51 12.62
CA GLN A 139 -22.01 8.13 11.94
C GLN A 139 -21.38 6.90 12.63
N LEU A 140 -21.16 5.83 11.87
CA LEU A 140 -20.43 4.65 12.32
C LEU A 140 -18.93 4.90 12.11
N LYS A 141 -18.14 4.86 13.18
CA LYS A 141 -16.69 5.11 13.12
C LYS A 141 -15.91 3.93 13.70
N VAL A 142 -14.75 3.65 13.13
CA VAL A 142 -13.80 2.67 13.65
C VAL A 142 -12.46 3.34 13.94
N LYS A 143 -11.82 2.94 15.03
CA LYS A 143 -10.49 3.36 15.44
C LYS A 143 -9.48 2.27 15.07
N LEU A 144 -8.51 2.62 14.24
CA LEU A 144 -7.50 1.70 13.73
C LEU A 144 -6.09 2.23 13.99
N ASP A 145 -5.15 1.31 14.16
CA ASP A 145 -3.76 1.55 13.77
C ASP A 145 -3.52 0.81 12.46
N VAL A 146 -2.94 1.49 11.47
CA VAL A 146 -2.61 0.90 10.17
C VAL A 146 -1.20 1.32 9.81
N ARG A 147 -0.35 0.33 9.55
CA ARG A 147 1.03 0.53 9.14
C ARG A 147 1.39 -0.43 8.02
N MET A 148 1.97 0.10 6.95
CA MET A 148 2.65 -0.71 5.95
C MET A 148 4.15 -0.66 6.22
N GLU A 149 4.77 -1.82 6.41
CA GLU A 149 6.21 -1.90 6.64
C GLU A 149 6.97 -1.83 5.34
N LYS A 150 7.88 -0.85 5.27
CA LYS A 150 8.77 -0.66 4.12
C LYS A 150 9.85 -1.74 4.11
N PRO A 151 9.99 -2.51 3.02
CA PRO A 151 10.99 -3.55 2.95
C PRO A 151 12.39 -2.97 2.77
N GLN A 152 13.40 -3.75 3.17
CA GLN A 152 14.80 -3.29 3.18
C GLN A 152 15.35 -2.97 1.78
N ASN A 153 14.81 -3.64 0.74
CA ASN A 153 15.14 -3.42 -0.67
C ASN A 153 14.35 -2.28 -1.33
N LEU A 154 13.47 -1.59 -0.59
CA LEU A 154 12.83 -0.35 -1.05
C LEU A 154 13.52 0.83 -0.37
N LYS A 155 14.20 1.71 -1.13
CA LYS A 155 14.86 2.89 -0.54
C LYS A 155 14.00 4.12 -0.54
N MET A 156 13.17 4.31 -1.56
CA MET A 156 12.25 5.44 -1.63
C MET A 156 10.99 5.03 -2.40
N CYS A 157 9.86 5.59 -2.01
CA CYS A 157 8.55 5.27 -2.56
C CYS A 157 7.72 6.54 -2.72
N GLY A 158 6.80 6.54 -3.69
CA GLY A 158 6.01 7.70 -4.08
C GLY A 158 6.70 8.56 -5.15
N TRP A 159 6.06 9.67 -5.51
CA TRP A 159 6.50 10.51 -6.63
C TRP A 159 7.94 10.99 -6.46
N CYS A 160 8.75 10.60 -7.41
CA CYS A 160 10.19 10.66 -7.33
C CYS A 160 10.76 11.31 -8.59
N TYR A 161 11.71 12.22 -8.41
CA TYR A 161 12.42 12.86 -9.52
C TYR A 161 13.85 12.35 -9.54
N ALA A 162 14.23 11.68 -10.63
CA ALA A 162 15.62 11.34 -10.89
C ALA A 162 16.24 12.46 -11.74
N ARG A 163 17.29 13.10 -11.23
CA ARG A 163 18.05 14.11 -11.98
C ARG A 163 19.40 13.52 -12.40
N GLY A 164 19.54 13.20 -13.68
CA GLY A 164 20.79 12.80 -14.33
C GLY A 164 21.06 13.61 -15.61
N ARG A 165 21.73 13.01 -16.61
CA ARG A 165 21.81 13.59 -17.97
C ARG A 165 20.44 13.68 -18.67
N ILE A 166 19.47 12.90 -18.19
CA ILE A 166 18.06 12.89 -18.61
C ILE A 166 17.22 13.06 -17.34
N MET A 167 16.13 13.83 -17.43
CA MET A 167 15.17 14.00 -16.33
C MET A 167 14.06 12.96 -16.49
N THR A 168 13.87 12.08 -15.50
CA THR A 168 12.81 11.08 -15.53
C THR A 168 11.94 11.22 -14.27
N LYS A 169 10.62 11.21 -14.48
CA LYS A 169 9.63 11.18 -13.40
C LYS A 169 9.23 9.72 -13.20
N THR A 170 9.49 9.16 -12.03
CA THR A 170 9.15 7.77 -11.71
C THR A 170 8.35 7.69 -10.43
N ASN A 171 7.56 6.62 -10.28
CA ASN A 171 6.64 6.49 -9.15
C ASN A 171 7.27 5.80 -7.93
N ASP A 172 8.39 5.09 -8.07
CA ASP A 172 9.13 4.47 -6.95
C ASP A 172 10.63 4.29 -7.29
N PHE A 173 11.50 4.26 -6.27
CA PHE A 173 12.92 3.91 -6.42
C PHE A 173 13.26 2.65 -5.62
N GLN A 174 13.64 1.60 -6.34
CA GLN A 174 14.03 0.34 -5.74
C GLN A 174 15.55 0.19 -5.70
N VAL A 175 16.04 -0.44 -4.63
CA VAL A 175 17.47 -0.78 -4.53
C VAL A 175 17.59 -2.22 -4.08
N SER A 176 18.06 -3.07 -4.98
CA SER A 176 18.63 -4.35 -4.58
C SER A 176 20.07 -4.12 -4.09
N GLN A 177 20.57 -4.98 -3.19
CA GLN A 177 21.91 -4.84 -2.58
C GLN A 177 23.08 -4.79 -3.58
N TYR A 178 22.86 -5.08 -4.87
CA TYR A 178 23.90 -5.10 -5.91
C TYR A 178 23.51 -4.37 -7.21
N CYS A 179 22.27 -3.87 -7.32
CA CYS A 179 21.78 -3.13 -8.49
C CYS A 179 20.69 -2.13 -8.08
N PHE A 180 20.88 -0.85 -8.43
CA PHE A 180 19.91 0.22 -8.25
C PHE A 180 19.00 0.29 -9.48
N ALA A 181 17.69 0.45 -9.29
CA ALA A 181 16.77 0.64 -10.41
C ALA A 181 15.62 1.58 -10.03
N THR A 182 15.19 2.41 -10.98
CA THR A 182 13.92 3.12 -10.85
C THR A 182 12.82 2.20 -11.33
N CYS A 183 11.77 2.03 -10.54
CA CYS A 183 10.68 1.12 -10.87
C CYS A 183 9.36 1.91 -10.85
N SER A 184 8.51 1.70 -11.85
CA SER A 184 7.15 2.24 -11.87
C SER A 184 6.18 1.09 -11.76
N TYR A 185 5.26 1.16 -10.82
CA TYR A 185 4.28 0.10 -10.59
C TYR A 185 2.87 0.58 -10.89
N ARG A 186 2.05 -0.34 -11.40
CA ARG A 186 0.62 -0.11 -11.60
C ARG A 186 -0.17 -0.72 -10.45
N GLU A 187 -1.38 -0.20 -10.25
CA GLU A 187 -2.30 -0.75 -9.27
C GLU A 187 -2.55 -2.24 -9.51
N ARG A 188 -2.58 -3.01 -8.41
CA ARG A 188 -2.81 -4.46 -8.41
C ARG A 188 -1.78 -5.29 -9.18
N LYS A 189 -0.59 -4.73 -9.43
CA LYS A 189 0.55 -5.45 -9.99
C LYS A 189 1.69 -5.48 -8.99
N SER A 190 2.25 -6.68 -8.78
CA SER A 190 3.44 -6.91 -7.96
C SER A 190 4.74 -6.68 -8.73
N GLU A 191 4.68 -6.69 -10.06
CA GLU A 191 5.82 -6.53 -10.95
C GLU A 191 5.93 -5.08 -11.46
N PRO A 192 7.15 -4.55 -11.59
CA PRO A 192 7.36 -3.22 -12.16
C PRO A 192 6.90 -3.20 -13.62
N THR A 193 6.13 -2.18 -13.98
CA THR A 193 5.69 -1.94 -15.36
C THR A 193 6.77 -1.23 -16.18
N GLU A 194 7.52 -0.34 -15.56
CA GLU A 194 8.70 0.29 -16.16
C GLU A 194 9.85 0.10 -15.19
N MET A 195 11.02 -0.23 -15.73
CA MET A 195 12.22 -0.43 -14.95
C MET A 195 13.39 0.21 -15.69
N MET A 196 14.18 1.01 -14.98
CA MET A 196 15.42 1.59 -15.49
C MET A 196 16.55 1.26 -14.51
N PRO A 197 17.45 0.33 -14.86
CA PRO A 197 18.68 0.11 -14.10
C PRO A 197 19.52 1.40 -14.03
N LEU A 198 20.10 1.67 -12.87
CA LEU A 198 20.99 2.79 -12.60
C LEU A 198 22.45 2.31 -12.50
N GLU A 199 22.86 1.45 -13.43
CA GLU A 199 24.23 0.95 -13.48
C GLU A 199 25.22 2.05 -13.92
N GLY A 200 26.34 2.19 -13.21
CA GLY A 200 27.35 3.22 -13.49
C GLY A 200 27.00 4.63 -13.02
N TYR A 201 25.89 4.81 -12.29
CA TYR A 201 25.52 6.10 -11.69
C TYR A 201 25.90 6.16 -10.21
N ILE A 202 26.35 7.33 -9.75
CA ILE A 202 26.40 7.66 -8.32
C ILE A 202 24.99 8.12 -7.93
N VAL A 203 24.37 7.39 -7.01
CA VAL A 203 23.02 7.71 -6.52
C VAL A 203 23.16 8.43 -5.19
N ASP A 204 23.02 9.76 -5.22
CA ASP A 204 22.93 10.59 -4.02
C ASP A 204 21.47 10.86 -3.67
N TYR A 205 21.16 10.79 -2.38
CA TYR A 205 19.83 11.08 -1.86
C TYR A 205 19.72 12.58 -1.55
N ALA A 206 18.71 13.24 -2.12
CA ALA A 206 18.33 14.60 -1.75
C ALA A 206 17.01 14.56 -0.95
N GLU A 207 16.95 15.32 0.13
CA GLU A 207 15.68 15.56 0.83
C GLU A 207 14.69 16.28 -0.11
N PRO A 208 13.37 16.08 0.07
CA PRO A 208 12.37 16.82 -0.70
C PRO A 208 12.61 18.32 -0.53
N ASP A 209 12.86 19.01 -1.64
CA ASP A 209 13.02 20.46 -1.65
C ASP A 209 11.70 21.07 -1.16
N ASN A 210 11.71 21.75 -0.01
CA ASN A 210 10.52 22.28 0.67
C ASN A 210 9.84 23.42 -0.11
N GLY A 211 9.29 23.13 -1.29
CA GLY A 211 8.38 24.00 -2.02
C GLY A 211 9.00 24.88 -3.11
N LYS A 212 9.85 24.33 -3.98
CA LYS A 212 10.05 24.93 -5.31
C LYS A 212 9.71 23.93 -6.40
N GLU A 213 8.59 24.16 -7.07
CA GLU A 213 8.28 23.51 -8.34
C GLU A 213 9.51 23.60 -9.25
N ILE A 214 10.03 22.43 -9.62
CA ILE A 214 11.07 22.33 -10.64
C ILE A 214 10.39 22.70 -11.96
N LYS A 215 10.57 23.95 -12.39
CA LYS A 215 10.16 24.45 -13.70
C LYS A 215 11.00 23.85 -14.82
#